data_AF-A0AAV4J5D8-F1
#
_entry.id   AF-A0AAV4J5D8-F1
#
_cell.length_a   1.000
_cell.length_b   1.000
_cell.length_c   1.000
_cell.angle_alpha   90.00
_cell.angle_beta   90.00
_cell.angle_gamma   90.00
#
_symmetry.space_group_name_H-M   'P 1'
#
loop_
_entity.id
_entity.type
_entity.pdbx_description
1 polymer ?
#
loop_
_entity_poly.entity_id
_entity_poly.type
_entity_poly.pdbx_seq_one_letter_code
_entity_poly.pdbx_strand_id
1 'polypeptide(L)'
;MGFSEKEAIQALRISRNNQDAACDWLLSERSEGPEVVDRGLEPNSPVYKAILANPNVQLGLNSPRCLLAFLQMLENPVSVSQWLNDPEMGPLLMQISRIYHSEKLTPFPKTETEPDS
;
A
#
# COMPACT_ATOMS: atom_id res chain seq x y z
N MET A 1 -19.12 -22.45 2.73
CA MET A 1 -18.04 -21.66 2.11
C MET A 1 -16.73 -21.68 2.91
N GLY A 2 -16.67 -22.25 4.13
CA GLY A 2 -15.41 -22.42 4.86
C GLY A 2 -14.89 -21.18 5.60
N PHE A 3 -15.54 -20.03 5.46
CA PHE A 3 -15.21 -18.79 6.17
C PHE A 3 -15.68 -18.80 7.62
N SER A 4 -14.94 -18.13 8.49
CA SER A 4 -15.33 -17.92 9.89
C SER A 4 -16.48 -16.91 10.02
N GLU A 5 -17.24 -17.02 11.11
CA GLU A 5 -18.34 -16.07 11.41
C GLU A 5 -17.85 -14.61 11.43
N LYS A 6 -16.64 -14.38 11.95
CA LYS A 6 -16.02 -13.05 11.98
C LYS A 6 -15.79 -12.49 10.58
N GLU A 7 -15.28 -13.31 9.66
CA GLU A 7 -15.04 -12.92 8.26
C GLU A 7 -16.35 -12.64 7.52
N ALA A 8 -17.37 -13.47 7.73
CA ALA A 8 -18.69 -13.26 7.14
C ALA A 8 -19.33 -11.94 7.61
N ILE A 9 -19.25 -11.64 8.90
CA ILE A 9 -19.75 -10.38 9.47
C ILE A 9 -18.97 -9.19 8.91
N GLN A 10 -17.66 -9.30 8.78
CA GLN A 10 -16.83 -8.22 8.23
C GLN A 10 -17.15 -7.95 6.75
N ALA A 11 -17.28 -9.01 5.95
CA ALA A 11 -17.66 -8.91 4.55
C ALA A 11 -19.02 -8.20 4.39
N LEU A 12 -20.01 -8.59 5.19
CA LEU A 12 -21.35 -7.99 5.21
C LEU A 12 -21.33 -6.54 5.71
N ARG A 13 -20.45 -6.18 6.65
CA ARG A 13 -20.29 -4.79 7.09
C ARG A 13 -19.73 -3.91 5.97
N ILE A 14 -18.68 -4.38 5.28
CA ILE A 14 -18.03 -3.67 4.18
C ILE A 14 -18.98 -3.55 2.98
N SER A 15 -19.69 -4.64 2.65
CA SER A 15 -20.62 -4.67 1.52
C SER A 15 -21.99 -4.04 1.81
N ARG A 16 -22.20 -3.47 3.00
CA ARG A 16 -23.51 -2.94 3.47
C ARG A 16 -24.65 -3.95 3.32
N ASN A 17 -24.38 -5.18 3.75
CA ASN A 17 -25.29 -6.32 3.71
C ASN A 17 -25.69 -6.75 2.28
N ASN A 18 -24.92 -6.34 1.27
CA ASN A 18 -25.04 -6.90 -0.07
C ASN A 18 -24.32 -8.26 -0.12
N GLN A 19 -25.09 -9.32 -0.33
CA GLN A 19 -24.61 -10.70 -0.26
C GLN A 19 -23.66 -11.05 -1.41
N ASP A 20 -23.93 -10.60 -2.63
CA ASP A 20 -23.08 -10.89 -3.80
C ASP A 20 -21.72 -10.21 -3.62
N ALA A 21 -21.72 -8.94 -3.25
CA ALA A 21 -20.50 -8.18 -2.96
C ALA A 21 -19.73 -8.72 -1.73
N ALA A 22 -20.42 -9.25 -0.72
CA ALA A 22 -19.77 -9.92 0.41
C ALA A 22 -19.11 -11.24 -0.02
N CYS A 23 -19.76 -12.01 -0.89
CA CYS A 23 -19.18 -13.24 -1.43
C CYS A 23 -17.96 -12.94 -2.30
N ASP A 24 -18.03 -11.94 -3.17
CA ASP A 24 -16.91 -11.49 -3.98
C ASP A 24 -15.74 -10.99 -3.12
N TRP A 25 -16.02 -10.31 -2.00
CA TRP A 25 -15.00 -9.89 -1.04
C TRP A 25 -14.35 -11.07 -0.31
N LEU A 26 -15.14 -12.09 0.06
CA LEU A 26 -14.63 -13.31 0.72
C LEU A 26 -13.85 -14.23 -0.23
N LEU A 27 -14.22 -14.23 -1.52
CA LEU A 27 -13.63 -15.09 -2.55
C LEU A 27 -12.46 -14.44 -3.30
N SER A 28 -12.38 -13.11 -3.33
CA SER A 28 -11.19 -12.41 -3.80
C SER A 28 -10.02 -12.72 -2.86
N GLU A 29 -8.80 -12.88 -3.39
CA GLU A 29 -7.57 -13.04 -2.61
C GLU A 29 -7.30 -11.79 -1.77
N ARG A 30 -8.08 -11.56 -0.71
CA ARG A 30 -8.03 -10.42 0.23
C ARG A 30 -7.37 -9.19 -0.38
N SER A 31 -7.85 -8.74 -1.53
CA SER A 31 -7.44 -7.44 -2.04
C SER A 31 -8.20 -6.47 -1.18
N GLU A 32 -7.51 -6.02 -0.14
CA GLU A 32 -7.76 -4.82 0.64
C GLU A 32 -8.77 -3.93 -0.11
N GLY A 33 -10.00 -3.83 0.37
CA GLY A 33 -11.04 -3.07 -0.32
C GLY A 33 -10.60 -1.62 -0.58
N PRO A 34 -11.31 -0.85 -1.42
CA PRO A 34 -10.93 0.51 -1.78
C PRO A 34 -10.71 1.46 -0.58
N GLU A 35 -11.23 1.14 0.61
CA GLU A 35 -10.93 1.84 1.87
C GLU A 35 -9.47 1.74 2.34
N VAL A 36 -8.73 0.70 1.97
CA VAL A 36 -7.33 0.54 2.43
C VAL A 36 -6.38 1.46 1.65
N VAL A 37 -6.78 1.89 0.45
CA VAL A 37 -6.03 2.87 -0.35
C VAL A 37 -5.94 4.21 0.38
N ASP A 38 -6.93 4.53 1.24
CA ASP A 38 -7.00 5.80 1.98
C ASP A 38 -6.18 5.79 3.29
N ARG A 39 -5.76 4.61 3.78
CA ARG A 39 -4.99 4.50 5.05
C ARG A 39 -3.48 4.66 4.87
N GLY A 40 -2.98 4.70 3.63
CA GLY A 40 -1.55 4.85 3.34
C GLY A 40 -0.71 3.66 3.86
N LEU A 41 0.61 3.85 3.93
CA LEU A 41 1.53 2.86 4.48
C LEU A 41 1.66 3.01 6.01
N GLU A 42 1.62 1.89 6.73
CA GLU A 42 1.86 1.87 8.18
C GLU A 42 3.27 2.40 8.51
N PRO A 43 3.43 3.42 9.36
CA PRO A 43 4.74 4.04 9.65
C PRO A 43 5.77 3.08 10.27
N ASN A 44 5.30 2.04 10.94
CA ASN A 44 6.15 1.02 11.54
C ASN A 44 6.51 -0.12 10.59
N SER A 45 5.91 -0.16 9.39
CA SER A 45 6.17 -1.20 8.42
C SER A 45 7.62 -1.16 7.91
N PRO A 46 8.22 -2.32 7.62
CA PRO A 46 9.58 -2.39 7.08
C PRO A 46 9.69 -1.66 5.74
N VAL A 47 8.66 -1.75 4.89
CA VAL A 47 8.61 -1.05 3.61
C VAL A 47 8.64 0.47 3.76
N TYR A 48 7.87 1.03 4.71
CA TYR A 48 7.88 2.47 4.97
C TYR A 48 9.25 2.94 5.45
N LYS A 49 9.86 2.19 6.37
CA LYS A 49 11.22 2.48 6.87
C LYS A 49 12.27 2.36 5.76
N ALA A 50 12.18 1.37 4.89
CA ALA A 50 13.12 1.18 3.78
C ALA A 50 13.02 2.32 2.76
N ILE A 51 11.81 2.80 2.45
CA ILE A 51 11.59 3.95 1.56
C ILE A 51 12.22 5.20 2.19
N LEU A 52 11.93 5.49 3.46
CA LEU A 52 12.45 6.68 4.14
C LEU A 52 13.95 6.62 4.44
N ALA A 53 14.55 5.45 4.60
CA ALA A 53 15.99 5.30 4.79
C ALA A 53 16.79 5.54 3.50
N ASN A 54 16.12 5.59 2.34
CA ASN A 54 16.81 5.76 1.08
C ASN A 54 17.24 7.24 0.87
N PRO A 55 18.55 7.53 0.69
CA PRO A 55 19.04 8.90 0.60
C PRO A 55 18.53 9.65 -0.64
N ASN A 56 18.35 8.97 -1.77
CA ASN A 56 17.80 9.60 -2.97
C ASN A 56 16.32 9.96 -2.77
N VAL A 57 15.59 9.13 -2.03
CA VAL A 57 14.20 9.42 -1.69
C VAL A 57 14.13 10.63 -0.76
N GLN A 58 14.97 10.69 0.28
CA GLN A 58 15.04 11.85 1.17
C GLN A 58 15.39 13.14 0.44
N LEU A 59 16.36 13.10 -0.47
CA LEU A 59 16.73 14.27 -1.30
C LEU A 59 15.58 14.70 -2.19
N GLY A 60 14.87 13.75 -2.82
CA GLY A 60 13.70 14.03 -3.63
C GLY A 60 12.56 14.65 -2.81
N LEU A 61 12.29 14.14 -1.61
CA LEU A 61 11.26 14.64 -0.71
C LEU A 61 11.54 16.06 -0.19
N ASN A 62 12.80 16.50 -0.19
CA ASN A 62 13.17 17.88 0.17
C ASN A 62 12.84 18.91 -0.94
N SER A 63 12.44 18.44 -2.13
CA SER A 63 12.05 19.32 -3.24
C SER A 63 10.56 19.69 -3.16
N PRO A 64 10.20 20.98 -3.25
CA PRO A 64 8.79 21.39 -3.29
C PRO A 64 8.06 20.84 -4.53
N ARG A 65 8.79 20.56 -5.62
CA ARG A 65 8.25 19.94 -6.84
C ARG A 65 7.75 18.52 -6.57
N CYS A 66 8.45 17.79 -5.72
CA CYS A 66 8.10 16.43 -5.33
C CYS A 66 6.79 16.38 -4.54
N LEU A 67 6.63 17.29 -3.58
CA LEU A 67 5.37 17.45 -2.85
C LEU A 67 4.21 17.76 -3.80
N LEU A 68 4.39 18.70 -4.75
CA LEU A 68 3.36 19.03 -5.73
C LEU A 68 2.98 17.83 -6.59
N ALA A 69 3.97 17.06 -7.06
CA ALA A 69 3.74 15.86 -7.86
C ALA A 69 2.88 14.84 -7.11
N PHE A 70 3.18 14.58 -5.83
CA PHE A 70 2.39 13.66 -5.02
C PHE A 70 0.96 14.17 -4.77
N LEU A 71 0.78 15.46 -4.50
CA LEU A 71 -0.55 16.04 -4.33
C LEU A 71 -1.40 15.87 -5.60
N GLN A 72 -0.82 16.10 -6.78
CA GLN A 72 -1.51 15.89 -8.05
C GLN A 72 -1.84 14.42 -8.31
N MET A 73 -0.99 13.48 -7.88
CA MET A 73 -1.26 12.04 -8.00
C MET A 73 -2.41 11.59 -7.08
N LEU A 74 -2.51 12.18 -5.88
CA LEU A 74 -3.63 11.95 -4.97
C LEU A 74 -4.95 12.50 -5.55
N GLU A 75 -4.90 13.66 -6.19
CA GLU A 75 -6.08 14.27 -6.83
C GLU A 75 -6.50 13.54 -8.11
N ASN A 76 -5.53 13.14 -8.94
CA ASN A 76 -5.77 12.43 -10.19
C ASN A 76 -4.67 11.38 -10.46
N PRO A 77 -4.98 10.07 -10.35
CA PRO A 77 -3.99 9.01 -10.53
C PRO A 77 -3.43 8.93 -11.96
N VAL A 78 -4.11 9.48 -12.97
CA VAL A 78 -3.59 9.55 -14.35
C VAL A 78 -2.36 10.45 -14.43
N SER A 79 -2.22 11.41 -13.52
CA SER A 79 -1.07 12.31 -13.45
C SER A 79 0.25 11.57 -13.14
N VAL A 80 0.22 10.34 -12.64
CA VAL A 80 1.45 9.54 -12.47
C VAL A 80 2.20 9.39 -13.79
N SER A 81 1.49 9.21 -14.91
CA SER A 81 2.11 8.99 -16.21
C SER A 81 2.92 10.19 -16.70
N GLN A 82 2.46 11.43 -16.47
CA GLN A 82 3.25 12.63 -16.82
C GLN A 82 4.52 12.72 -15.97
N TRP A 83 4.43 12.40 -14.67
CA TRP A 83 5.54 12.51 -13.73
C TRP A 83 6.56 11.39 -13.88
N LEU A 84 6.16 10.22 -14.39
CA LEU A 84 7.10 9.16 -14.76
C LEU A 84 8.01 9.53 -15.93
N ASN A 85 7.57 10.43 -16.81
CA ASN A 85 8.36 10.94 -17.93
C ASN A 85 9.23 12.15 -17.56
N ASP A 86 9.08 12.70 -16.35
CA ASP A 86 9.86 13.84 -15.88
C ASP A 86 11.28 13.39 -15.49
N PRO A 87 12.33 14.13 -15.88
CA PRO A 87 13.73 13.71 -15.68
C PRO A 87 14.17 13.67 -14.21
N GLU A 88 13.51 14.40 -13.31
CA GLU A 88 13.82 14.40 -11.88
C GLU A 88 12.86 13.51 -11.08
N MET A 89 11.56 13.58 -11.37
CA MET A 89 10.54 12.84 -10.64
C MET A 89 10.43 11.37 -11.07
N GLY A 90 10.64 11.07 -12.35
CA GLY A 90 10.56 9.70 -12.86
C GLY A 90 11.51 8.73 -12.12
N PRO A 91 12.81 9.04 -12.00
CA PRO A 91 13.75 8.21 -11.25
C PRO A 91 13.35 8.00 -9.78
N LEU A 92 12.84 9.05 -9.13
CA LEU A 92 12.39 8.99 -7.74
C LEU A 92 11.20 8.04 -7.57
N LEU A 93 10.17 8.17 -8.42
CA LEU A 93 8.99 7.30 -8.39
C LEU A 93 9.35 5.85 -8.67
N MET A 94 10.23 5.61 -9.66
CA MET A 94 10.73 4.28 -9.98
C MET A 94 11.52 3.69 -8.81
N GLN A 95 12.31 4.50 -8.11
CA GLN A 95 13.06 4.05 -6.94
C GLN A 95 12.13 3.67 -5.77
N ILE A 96 11.13 4.49 -5.47
CA ILE A 96 10.11 4.18 -4.45
C ILE A 96 9.38 2.88 -4.82
N SER A 97 8.97 2.74 -6.09
CA SER A 97 8.31 1.53 -6.59
C SER A 97 9.20 0.29 -6.42
N ARG A 98 10.49 0.38 -6.75
CA ARG A 98 11.43 -0.74 -6.57
C ARG A 98 11.56 -1.18 -5.12
N ILE A 99 11.69 -0.23 -4.19
CA ILE A 99 11.78 -0.51 -2.75
C ILE A 99 10.48 -1.15 -2.26
N TYR A 100 9.33 -0.61 -2.69
CA TYR A 100 8.03 -1.15 -2.33
C TYR A 100 7.88 -2.61 -2.78
N HIS A 101 8.21 -2.91 -4.04
CA HIS A 101 8.11 -4.26 -4.58
C HIS A 101 9.14 -5.21 -3.97
N SER A 102 10.37 -4.77 -3.69
CA SER A 102 11.38 -5.62 -3.05
C SER A 102 10.94 -6.06 -1.65
N GLU A 103 10.38 -5.13 -0.86
CA GLU A 103 9.93 -5.40 0.51
C GLU A 103 8.62 -6.21 0.55
N LYS A 104 7.75 -6.04 -0.46
CA LYS A 104 6.54 -6.84 -0.60
C LYS A 104 6.85 -8.29 -1.03
N LEU A 105 7.95 -8.49 -1.75
CA LEU A 105 8.40 -9.81 -2.24
C LEU A 105 9.37 -10.52 -1.30
N THR A 106 9.86 -9.87 -0.24
CA THR A 106 10.60 -10.55 0.83
C THR A 106 9.63 -11.19 1.82
N PRO A 107 9.51 -12.53 1.86
CA PRO A 107 8.81 -13.21 2.94
C PRO A 107 9.61 -12.96 4.23
N PHE A 108 9.05 -12.18 5.16
CA PHE A 108 9.65 -12.06 6.48
C PHE A 108 9.66 -13.43 7.17
N PRO A 109 10.78 -13.84 7.82
CA PRO A 109 10.75 -14.97 8.73
C PRO A 109 9.77 -14.64 9.85
N LYS A 110 8.84 -15.57 10.11
CA LYS A 110 7.95 -15.51 11.27
C LYS A 110 8.84 -15.33 12.49
N THR A 111 8.75 -14.21 13.18
CA THR A 111 9.29 -14.11 14.53
C THR A 111 8.44 -15.00 15.42
N GLU A 112 8.86 -16.26 15.52
CA GLU A 112 8.49 -17.16 16.61
C GLU A 112 8.97 -16.51 17.91
N THR A 113 8.05 -15.90 18.62
CA THR A 113 8.13 -15.76 20.07
C THR A 113 6.75 -16.07 20.61
N GLU A 114 6.44 -17.36 20.69
CA GLU A 114 5.49 -17.87 21.67
C GLU A 114 6.13 -17.63 23.05
N PRO A 115 5.46 -16.97 24.00
CA PRO A 115 5.88 -17.03 25.39
C PRO A 115 5.40 -18.36 25.97
N ASP A 116 6.30 -19.34 25.99
CA ASP A 116 6.13 -20.53 26.82
C ASP A 116 6.73 -20.21 28.20
N SER A 117 5.86 -19.80 29.14
CA SER A 117 5.94 -19.98 30.62
C SER A 117 4.97 -19.06 31.36
#